data_AF-A0AAJ1B3B0-F1
#
_entry.id   AF-A0AAJ1B3B0-F1
#
_cell.length_a   1.000
_cell.length_b   1.000
_cell.length_c   1.000
_cell.angle_alpha   90.00
_cell.angle_beta   90.00
_cell.angle_gamma   90.00
#
_symmetry.space_group_name_H-M   'P 1'
#
loop_
_entity.id
_entity.type
_entity.pdbx_description
1 polymer ?
#
loop_
_entity_poly.entity_id
_entity_poly.type
_entity_poly.pdbx_seq_one_letter_code
_entity_poly.pdbx_strand_id
1 'polypeptide(L)' 'NEEFEETRKLPTEEKLIEEYGVRRNTIRNAIKILMNLGIIYPVQGSGMFVRAPKKKGTVYLNSTRGVTMDNPGNKII' A
#
# COMPACT_ATOMS: atom_id res chain seq x y z
N ASN A 1 -12.63 -4.37 -7.17
CA ASN A 1 -11.84 -5.45 -7.79
C ASN A 1 -10.89 -6.01 -6.75
N GLU A 2 -11.18 -7.21 -6.27
CA GLU A 2 -10.49 -7.96 -5.20
C GLU A 2 -9.26 -8.73 -5.73
N GLU A 3 -8.62 -8.19 -6.76
CA GLU A 3 -7.68 -8.91 -7.63
C GLU A 3 -6.40 -9.40 -6.92
N PHE A 4 -6.10 -8.83 -5.75
CA PHE A 4 -4.92 -9.19 -4.95
C PHE A 4 -5.28 -9.76 -3.57
N GLU A 5 -6.52 -10.18 -3.32
CA GLU A 5 -6.91 -10.62 -1.96
C GLU A 5 -6.29 -11.95 -1.54
N GLU A 6 -6.08 -12.89 -2.48
CA GLU A 6 -5.58 -14.22 -2.14
C GLU A 6 -4.07 -14.24 -1.83
N THR A 7 -3.25 -13.65 -2.71
CA THR A 7 -1.78 -13.66 -2.53
C THR A 7 -1.26 -12.38 -1.89
N ARG A 8 -2.03 -11.28 -1.99
CA ARG A 8 -1.60 -9.91 -1.69
C ARG A 8 -0.30 -9.51 -2.37
N LYS A 9 0.20 -10.29 -3.33
CA LYS A 9 1.46 -10.03 -3.99
C LYS A 9 1.21 -9.17 -5.21
N LEU A 10 1.85 -8.01 -5.25
CA LEU A 10 1.79 -7.12 -6.40
C LEU A 10 2.63 -7.75 -7.54
N PRO A 11 2.20 -7.61 -8.80
CA PRO A 11 3.03 -7.97 -9.95
C PRO A 11 4.37 -7.21 -9.95
N THR A 12 5.35 -7.74 -10.68
CA THR A 12 6.64 -7.07 -10.85
C THR A 12 6.49 -5.77 -11.65
N GLU A 13 7.45 -4.85 -11.51
CA GLU A 13 7.46 -3.61 -12.30
C GLU A 13 7.32 -3.88 -13.79
N GLU A 14 7.99 -4.92 -14.30
CA GLU A 14 7.95 -5.32 -15.72
C GLU A 14 6.56 -5.75 -16.16
N LYS A 15 5.88 -6.59 -15.36
CA LYS A 15 4.49 -6.98 -15.66
C LYS A 15 3.55 -5.79 -15.66
N LEU A 16 3.72 -4.85 -14.73
CA LEU A 16 2.92 -3.63 -14.68
C LEU A 16 3.22 -2.70 -15.87
N ILE A 17 4.47 -2.66 -16.35
CA ILE A 17 4.82 -1.91 -17.57
C ILE A 17 4.09 -2.49 -18.78
N GLU A 18 4.10 -3.82 -18.92
CA GLU A 18 3.44 -4.53 -20.02
C GLU A 18 1.91 -4.39 -19.97
N GLU A 19 1.32 -4.59 -18.78
CA GLU A 19 -0.13 -4.53 -18.56
C GLU A 19 -0.72 -3.14 -18.82
N TYR A 20 -0.07 -2.10 -18.30
CA TYR A 20 -0.56 -0.72 -18.41
C TYR A 20 0.02 0.04 -19.62
N GLY A 21 0.99 -0.52 -20.34
CA GLY A 21 1.61 0.11 -21.51
C GLY A 21 2.35 1.42 -21.21
N VAL A 22 2.80 1.61 -19.97
CA VAL A 22 3.43 2.86 -19.51
C VAL A 22 4.93 2.73 -19.33
N ARG A 23 5.65 3.85 -19.31
CA ARG A 23 7.10 3.85 -19.09
C ARG A 23 7.46 3.39 -17.67
N ARG A 24 8.64 2.77 -17.53
CA ARG A 24 9.20 2.32 -16.24
C ARG A 24 9.19 3.39 -15.14
N ASN A 25 9.50 4.65 -15.48
CA ASN A 25 9.50 5.74 -14.50
C ASN A 25 8.10 6.00 -13.92
N THR A 26 7.05 5.85 -14.73
CA THR A 26 5.66 6.02 -14.29
C THR A 26 5.28 4.94 -13.28
N ILE A 27 5.59 3.67 -13.57
CA ILE A 27 5.35 2.56 -12.64
C ILE A 27 6.15 2.75 -11.34
N ARG A 28 7.43 3.10 -11.42
CA ARG A 28 8.25 3.37 -10.23
C ARG A 28 7.70 4.50 -9.37
N ASN A 29 7.21 5.57 -9.99
CA ASN A 29 6.60 6.68 -9.26
C ASN A 29 5.28 6.25 -8.61
N ALA A 30 4.44 5.49 -9.30
CA ALA A 30 3.20 4.96 -8.74
C ALA A 30 3.48 4.04 -7.54
N ILE A 31 4.43 3.11 -7.65
CA ILE A 31 4.85 2.22 -6.56
C ILE A 31 5.40 3.04 -5.37
N LYS A 32 6.21 4.07 -5.62
CA LYS A 32 6.68 4.97 -4.55
C LYS A 32 5.54 5.68 -3.84
N ILE A 33 4.56 6.20 -4.58
CA ILE A 33 3.38 6.84 -4.00
C ILE A 33 2.60 5.83 -3.14
N LEU A 34 2.35 4.63 -3.65
CA LEU A 34 1.64 3.58 -2.91
C LEU A 34 2.38 3.15 -1.64
N MET A 35 3.72 3.04 -1.68
CA MET A 35 4.55 2.76 -0.52
C MET A 35 4.46 3.90 0.52
N ASN A 36 4.56 5.15 0.07
CA ASN A 36 4.47 6.32 0.93
C ASN A 36 3.10 6.44 1.61
N LEU A 37 2.03 6.12 0.88
CA LEU A 37 0.67 6.01 1.42
C LEU A 37 0.49 4.81 2.35
N GLY A 38 1.48 3.92 2.45
CA GLY A 38 1.42 2.72 3.28
C GLY A 38 0.51 1.63 2.72
N ILE A 39 0.04 1.73 1.48
CA ILE A 39 -0.87 0.75 0.86
C ILE A 39 -0.12 -0.55 0.55
N ILE A 40 1.14 -0.43 0.13
CA ILE A 40 2.00 -1.58 -0.17
C ILE A 40 3.29 -1.53 0.66
N TYR A 41 3.97 -2.66 0.77
CA TYR A 41 5.26 -2.79 1.45
C TYR A 41 6.17 -3.81 0.75
N PRO A 42 7.49 -3.56 0.73
CA PRO A 42 8.45 -4.53 0.21
C PRO A 42 8.68 -5.67 1.21
N VAL A 43 8.88 -6.88 0.68
CA VAL A 43 9.40 -8.04 1.41
C VAL A 43 10.67 -8.48 0.70
N GLN A 44 11.79 -8.47 1.43
CA GLN A 44 13.11 -8.78 0.88
C GLN A 44 13.10 -10.16 0.19
N GLY A 45 13.61 -10.20 -1.05
CA GLY A 45 13.64 -11.42 -1.88
C GLY A 45 12.27 -11.92 -2.36
N SER A 46 11.16 -11.35 -1.90
CA SER A 46 9.80 -11.84 -2.18
C SER A 46 8.96 -10.89 -3.04
N GLY A 47 9.34 -9.61 -3.12
CA GLY A 47 8.67 -8.60 -3.94
C GLY A 47 7.80 -7.64 -3.12
N MET A 48 6.78 -7.06 -3.76
CA MET A 48 5.88 -6.08 -3.15
C MET A 48 4.56 -6.72 -2.76
N PHE A 49 4.02 -6.34 -1.60
CA PHE A 49 2.77 -6.86 -1.08
C PHE A 49 1.79 -5.75 -0.67
N VAL A 50 0.50 -5.99 -0.85
CA VAL A 50 -0.61 -5.13 -0.47
C VAL A 50 -0.91 -5.32 1.02
N ARG A 51 -1.03 -4.23 1.77
CA ARG A 51 -1.44 -4.30 3.18
C ARG A 51 -2.89 -4.77 3.28
N ALA A 52 -3.16 -5.54 4.34
CA ALA A 52 -4.54 -5.84 4.69
C ALA A 52 -5.34 -4.55 4.95
N PRO A 53 -6.65 -4.55 4.65
CA PRO A 53 -7.52 -3.45 5.01
C PRO A 53 -7.43 -3.14 6.51
N LYS A 54 -7.57 -1.85 6.83
CA LYS A 54 -7.48 -1.31 8.18
C LYS A 54 -8.44 -2.08 9.11
N LYS A 55 -7.90 -2.77 10.12
CA LYS A 55 -8.71 -3.34 11.20
C LYS A 55 -9.35 -2.20 11.99
N LYS A 56 -10.59 -2.38 12.47
CA LYS A 56 -11.23 -1.42 13.37
C LYS A 56 -10.31 -1.13 14.57
N GLY A 57 -10.11 0.16 14.86
CA GLY A 57 -9.31 0.63 16.00
C GLY A 57 -7.80 0.75 15.76
N THR A 58 -7.28 0.50 14.54
CA THR A 58 -5.86 0.75 14.23
C THR A 58 -5.64 2.11 13.56
N VAL A 59 -4.40 2.61 13.55
CA VAL A 59 -3.98 3.82 12.82
C VAL A 59 -2.67 3.56 12.08
N TYR A 60 -2.50 4.14 10.88
CA TYR A 60 -1.24 4.07 10.15
C TYR A 60 -0.33 5.22 10.59
N LEU A 61 0.81 4.91 11.22
CA LEU A 61 1.71 5.91 11.80
C LEU A 61 2.37 6.81 10.75
N ASN A 62 2.61 6.30 9.55
CA ASN A 62 3.30 7.02 8.46
C ASN A 62 2.40 7.99 7.67
N SER A 63 1.09 7.96 7.89
CA SER A 63 0.10 8.72 7.12
C SER A 63 -1.00 9.32 8.01
N THR A 64 -0.76 9.34 9.33
CA THR A 64 -1.71 9.90 10.30
C THR A 64 -1.70 11.43 10.20
N ARG A 65 -2.86 12.03 9.88
CA ARG A 65 -3.16 13.48 9.93
C ARG A 65 -3.37 13.99 11.37
N GLY A 66 -3.36 13.07 12.32
CA GLY A 66 -3.50 13.31 13.76
C GLY A 66 -4.20 12.12 14.36
N VAL A 67 -3.65 11.54 15.43
CA VAL A 67 -4.14 10.23 15.91
C VAL A 67 -5.61 10.31 16.35
N THR A 68 -6.03 11.46 16.89
CA THR A 68 -7.43 11.76 17.20
C THR A 68 -8.34 11.86 15.96
N MET A 69 -7.83 12.41 14.84
CA MET A 69 -8.58 12.56 13.59
C MET A 69 -8.72 11.24 12.84
N ASP A 70 -7.69 10.41 12.84
CA ASP A 70 -7.68 9.12 12.13
C ASP A 70 -8.20 7.95 12.98
N ASN A 71 -8.51 8.21 14.25
CA ASN A 71 -9.14 7.29 15.20
C ASN A 71 -10.23 7.97 16.06
N PRO A 72 -11.26 8.57 15.43
CA PRO A 72 -12.28 9.31 16.17
C PRO A 72 -13.04 8.39 17.13
N GLY A 73 -13.23 8.84 18.37
CA GLY A 73 -13.96 8.10 19.41
C GLY A 73 -13.12 7.12 20.24
N ASN A 74 -11.85 6.92 19.91
CA ASN A 74 -10.94 6.09 20.70
C ASN A 74 -9.98 6.97 21.52
N LYS A 75 -10.09 6.90 22.85
CA LYS A 75 -9.19 7.61 23.76
C LYS A 75 -7.79 6.99 23.70
N ILE A 76 -6.80 7.82 23.42
CA ILE A 76 -5.39 7.44 23.53
C ILE A 76 -4.98 7.77 24.95
N ILE A 77 -4.74 6.74 25.75
CA ILE A 77 -4.27 6.86 27.14
C ILE A 77 -2.75 6.92 27.20
#